data_AF-A0A2R7LWP0-F1
#
_entry.id   AF-A0A2R7LWP0-F1
#
_cell.length_a   1.000
_cell.length_b   1.000
_cell.length_c   1.000
_cell.angle_alpha   90.00
_cell.angle_beta   90.00
_cell.angle_gamma   90.00
#
_symmetry.space_group_name_H-M   'P 1'
#
loop_
_entity.id
_entity.type
_entity.pdbx_description
1 polymer ?
#
loop_
_entity_poly.entity_id
_entity_poly.type
_entity_poly.pdbx_seq_one_letter_code
_entity_poly.pdbx_strand_id
1 'polypeptide(L)' 'FPIEAEIEDISAFHVNLRTKDGEKIIFPNNLLLQKGISIMPAHYEDKEFFD' A
#
# COMPACT_ATOMS: atom_id res chain seq x y z
N PHE A 1 -8.00 0.71 -15.13
CA PHE A 1 -8.69 0.46 -13.85
C PHE A 1 -7.77 0.88 -12.71
N PRO A 2 -8.29 1.43 -11.60
CA PRO A 2 -7.47 1.74 -10.42
C PRO A 2 -6.87 0.47 -9.81
N ILE A 3 -5.68 0.58 -9.23
CA ILE A 3 -5.03 -0.50 -8.47
C ILE A 3 -5.33 -0.26 -7.01
N GLU A 4 -5.86 -1.26 -6.31
CA GLU A 4 -6.02 -1.25 -4.87
C GLU A 4 -4.95 -2.17 -4.25
N ALA A 5 -4.11 -1.60 -3.39
CA ALA A 5 -3.01 -2.31 -2.76
C ALA A 5 -2.63 -1.66 -1.43
N GLU A 6 -2.08 -2.46 -0.53
CA GLU A 6 -1.49 -2.02 0.73
C GLU A 6 0.00 -1.71 0.53
N ILE A 7 0.50 -0.67 1.21
CA ILE A 7 1.93 -0.35 1.22
C ILE A 7 2.62 -1.29 2.20
N GLU A 8 3.55 -2.09 1.69
CA GLU A 8 4.35 -2.98 2.53
C GLU A 8 5.64 -2.32 3.03
N ASP A 9 6.29 -1.55 2.17
CA ASP A 9 7.54 -0.87 2.46
C ASP A 9 7.76 0.30 1.51
N ILE A 10 8.48 1.33 1.98
CA ILE A 10 8.84 2.52 1.21
C ILE A 10 10.36 2.61 1.16
N SER A 11 10.91 2.37 -0.03
CA SER A 11 12.34 2.50 -0.29
C SER A 11 12.67 3.86 -0.94
N ALA A 12 13.96 4.17 -1.04
CA ALA A 12 14.43 5.46 -1.58
C ALA A 12 13.93 5.76 -3.00
N PHE A 13 13.70 4.73 -3.83
CA PHE A 13 13.36 4.89 -5.25
C PHE A 13 12.03 4.25 -5.68
N HIS A 14 11.43 3.42 -4.83
CA HIS A 14 10.19 2.71 -5.12
C HIS A 14 9.41 2.38 -3.86
N VAL A 15 8.13 2.09 -4.05
CA VAL A 15 7.22 1.58 -3.02
C VAL A 15 6.87 0.14 -3.34
N ASN A 16 6.94 -0.72 -2.32
CA ASN A 16 6.48 -2.09 -2.39
C ASN A 16 5.02 -2.14 -1.99
N LEU A 17 4.18 -2.68 -2.87
CA LEU A 17 2.74 -2.76 -2.71
C LEU A 17 2.30 -4.22 -2.78
N ARG A 18 1.25 -4.57 -2.04
CA ARG A 18 0.59 -5.88 -2.10
C ARG A 18 -0.88 -5.72 -2.44
N THR A 19 -1.34 -6.37 -3.50
CA THR A 19 -2.78 -6.38 -3.85
C THR A 19 -3.55 -7.30 -2.90
N LYS A 20 -4.88 -7.17 -2.90
CA LYS A 20 -5.77 -8.08 -2.15
C LYS A 20 -5.61 -9.55 -2.57
N ASP A 21 -5.24 -9.79 -3.83
CA ASP A 21 -4.99 -11.13 -4.38
C ASP A 21 -3.61 -11.69 -3.99
N GLY A 22 -2.82 -10.92 -3.23
CA GLY A 22 -1.49 -11.31 -2.75
C GLY A 22 -0.35 -11.01 -3.74
N GLU A 23 -0.64 -10.38 -4.87
CA GLU A 23 0.37 -10.01 -5.86
C GLU A 23 1.26 -8.89 -5.33
N LYS A 24 2.57 -9.00 -5.60
CA LYS A 24 3.56 -7.99 -5.23
C LYS A 24 3.81 -7.06 -6.41
N ILE A 25 3.65 -5.76 -6.16
CA ILE A 25 3.87 -4.72 -7.15
C ILE A 25 4.96 -3.78 -6.62
N ILE A 26 5.96 -3.49 -7.44
CA ILE A 26 6.99 -2.48 -7.13
C ILE A 26 6.71 -1.25 -8.00
N PHE A 27 6.47 -0.12 -7.36
CA PHE A 27 6.07 1.11 -8.05
C PHE A 27 7.10 2.23 -7.84
N PRO A 28 7.66 2.84 -8.91
CA PRO A 28 8.58 3.97 -8.76
C PRO A 28 7.91 5.18 -8.12
N ASN A 29 8.61 5.84 -7.20
CA ASN A 29 8.07 6.98 -6.43
C ASN A 29 7.55 8.09 -7.35
N ASN A 30 8.31 8.44 -8.40
CA ASN A 30 7.96 9.49 -9.35
C ASN A 30 6.65 9.21 -10.07
N LEU A 31 6.38 7.95 -10.41
CA LEU A 31 5.14 7.57 -11.06
C LEU A 31 3.98 7.53 -10.06
N LEU A 32 4.25 7.11 -8.81
CA LEU A 32 3.22 7.02 -7.77
C LEU A 32 2.64 8.41 -7.49
N LEU A 33 3.52 9.40 -7.32
CA LEU A 33 3.17 10.79 -7.01
C LEU A 33 2.46 11.51 -8.16
N GLN A 34 2.62 11.05 -9.40
CA GLN A 34 1.93 11.59 -10.58
C GLN A 34 0.49 11.05 -10.73
N LYS A 35 0.11 10.02 -9.99
CA LYS A 35 -1.24 9.44 -10.03
C LYS A 35 -2.11 10.05 -8.94
N GLY A 36 -3.41 10.17 -9.22
CA GLY A 36 -4.40 10.42 -8.19
C GLY A 36 -4.50 9.21 -7.26
N ILE A 37 -4.28 9.43 -5.96
CA ILE A 37 -4.32 8.40 -4.93
C ILE A 37 -5.50 8.68 -4.00
N SER A 38 -6.24 7.63 -3.64
CA SER A 38 -7.23 7.67 -2.58
C SER A 38 -6.76 6.76 -1.45
N ILE A 39 -6.73 7.28 -0.23
CA ILE A 39 -6.39 6.50 0.97
C ILE A 39 -7.67 5.85 1.46
N MET A 40 -7.66 4.52 1.56
CA MET A 40 -8.78 3.76 2.11
C MET A 40 -8.62 3.63 3.63
N PRO A 41 -9.71 3.76 4.41
CA PRO A 41 -9.65 3.58 5.85
C PRO A 41 -9.19 2.16 6.16
N ALA A 42 -8.12 2.03 6.96
CA ALA A 42 -7.69 0.74 7.46
C ALA A 42 -8.74 0.23 8.45
N HIS A 43 -9.28 -0.96 8.21
CA HIS A 43 -9.96 -1.71 9.26
C HIS A 43 -8.89 -2.22 10.23
N TYR A 44 -8.44 -1.36 11.14
CA TYR A 44 -7.75 -1.84 12.33
C TYR A 44 -8.79 -2.60 13.16
N GLU A 45 -8.77 -3.93 13.09
CA GLU A 45 -9.26 -4.71 14.23
C GLU A 45 -8.39 -4.28 15.40
N ASP A 46 -9.01 -3.72 16.44
CA ASP A 46 -8.37 -3.47 17.73
C ASP A 46 -7.88 -4.83 18.25
N LYS A 47 -6.67 -5.23 17.85
CA LYS A 47 -5.96 -6.32 18.50
C LYS A 47 -5.57 -5.76 19.85
N GLU A 48 -6.44 -5.93 20.83
CA GLU A 48 -6.10 -5.78 22.23
C GLU A 48 -4.87 -6.67 22.49
N PHE A 49 -3.71 -6.02 22.61
CA PHE A 49 -2.49 -6.67 23.05
C PHE A 49 -2.68 -6.95 24.55
N PHE A 50 -3.13 -8.15 24.89
CA PHE A 50 -3.02 -8.64 26.25
C PHE A 50 -1.55 -9.02 26.48
N ASP A 51 -0.84 -8.23 27.29
CA ASP A 51 0.42 -8.63 27.96
C ASP A 51 0.09 -9.54 29.16
#